data_AF-A0AAE9CZA3-F1
#
_entry.id   AF-A0AAE9CZA3-F1
#
_cell.length_a   1.000
_cell.length_b   1.000
_cell.length_c   1.000
_cell.angle_alpha   90.00
_cell.angle_beta   90.00
_cell.angle_gamma   90.00
#
_symmetry.space_group_name_H-M   'P 1'
#
loop_
_entity.id
_entity.type
_entity.pdbx_description
1 polymer ?
#
loop_
_entity_poly.entity_id
_entity_poly.type
_entity_poly.pdbx_seq_one_letter_code
_entity_poly.pdbx_strand_id
1 'polypeptide(L)'
;MVFRVDGKSAIATAVKYLEQREIDNGYAFRMVPVQIESSSLHRHRPTVVMALTCVADEQNELYLGPDDLIKMAREIVTAKGCAGPNCEYVLNLAENLRKLFPDDEDDHLFQLEQHVRMAKIRA
;
A
#
# COMPACT_ATOMS: atom_id res chain seq x y z
N MET A 1 6.13 -2.61 -6.11
CA MET A 1 7.62 -2.48 -5.98
C MET A 1 8.15 -3.55 -5.03
N VAL A 2 9.43 -3.95 -5.17
CA VAL A 2 10.12 -4.85 -4.24
C VAL A 2 11.49 -4.26 -3.92
N PHE A 3 11.87 -4.26 -2.64
CA PHE A 3 13.17 -3.74 -2.18
C PHE A 3 14.08 -4.90 -1.77
N ARG A 4 15.33 -4.86 -2.23
CA ARG A 4 16.38 -5.80 -1.79
C ARG A 4 17.15 -5.18 -0.64
N VAL A 5 17.31 -5.93 0.45
CA VAL A 5 18.13 -5.55 1.60
C VAL A 5 19.20 -6.61 1.78
N ASP A 6 20.46 -6.20 1.72
CA ASP A 6 21.61 -7.09 1.83
C ASP A 6 22.33 -6.92 3.18
N GLY A 7 22.79 -8.04 3.74
CA GLY A 7 23.58 -8.05 4.98
C GLY A 7 22.74 -8.21 6.25
N LYS A 8 23.20 -9.09 7.14
CA LYS A 8 22.47 -9.50 8.36
C LYS A 8 22.01 -8.33 9.22
N SER A 9 22.87 -7.32 9.40
CA SER A 9 22.56 -6.13 10.22
C SER A 9 21.44 -5.29 9.59
N ALA A 10 21.57 -4.95 8.30
CA ALA A 10 20.57 -4.16 7.59
C ALA A 10 19.22 -4.88 7.52
N ILE A 11 19.23 -6.20 7.29
CA ILE A 11 18.02 -7.03 7.32
C ILE A 11 17.36 -6.97 8.70
N ALA A 12 18.12 -7.16 9.78
CA ALA A 12 17.58 -7.10 11.14
C ALA A 12 17.00 -5.71 11.48
N THR A 13 17.66 -4.63 11.06
CA THR A 13 17.17 -3.26 11.23
C THR A 13 15.87 -3.03 10.44
N ALA A 14 15.81 -3.46 9.18
CA ALA A 14 14.63 -3.30 8.34
C ALA A 14 13.43 -4.10 8.89
N VAL A 15 13.66 -5.35 9.29
CA VAL A 15 12.60 -6.21 9.88
C VAL A 15 12.09 -5.59 11.18
N LYS A 16 12.98 -5.17 12.09
CA LYS A 16 12.58 -4.52 13.35
C LYS A 16 11.76 -3.25 13.11
N TYR A 17 12.13 -2.45 12.12
CA TYR A 17 11.37 -1.25 11.75
C TYR A 17 9.97 -1.61 11.23
N LEU A 18 9.85 -2.63 10.38
CA LEU A 18 8.57 -3.11 9.86
C LEU A 18 7.69 -3.72 10.96
N GLU A 19 8.28 -4.43 11.92
CA GLU A 19 7.57 -4.96 13.09
C GLU A 19 6.85 -3.86 13.86
N GLN A 20 7.59 -2.82 14.25
CA GLN A 20 7.04 -1.68 15.00
C GLN A 20 5.97 -0.92 14.23
N ARG A 21 6.10 -0.86 12.90
CA ARG A 21 5.21 -0.07 12.06
C ARG A 21 3.91 -0.81 11.71
N GLU A 22 4.00 -2.10 11.44
CA GLU A 22 2.90 -2.87 10.83
C GLU A 22 2.37 -3.97 11.76
N ILE A 23 3.26 -4.71 12.43
CA ILE A 23 2.86 -5.86 13.25
C ILE A 23 2.16 -5.40 14.54
N ASP A 24 2.61 -4.29 15.12
CA ASP A 24 1.94 -3.65 16.26
C ASP A 24 0.50 -3.17 15.93
N ASN A 25 0.15 -3.06 14.63
CA ASN A 25 -1.20 -2.76 14.13
C ASN A 25 -1.95 -4.01 13.64
N GLY A 26 -1.51 -5.22 14.02
CA GLY A 26 -2.20 -6.48 13.73
C GLY A 26 -1.94 -7.05 12.33
N TYR A 27 -0.92 -6.57 11.61
CA TYR A 27 -0.50 -7.22 10.36
C TYR A 27 0.33 -8.47 10.68
N ALA A 28 0.37 -9.41 9.74
CA ALA A 28 1.23 -10.58 9.82
C ALA A 28 2.20 -10.63 8.63
N PHE A 29 3.44 -11.06 8.87
CA PHE A 29 4.38 -11.32 7.78
C PHE A 29 3.94 -12.51 6.92
N ARG A 30 4.11 -12.35 5.62
CA ARG A 30 3.83 -13.36 4.58
C ARG A 30 4.93 -13.35 3.54
N MET A 31 5.34 -14.54 3.11
CA MET A 31 6.20 -14.70 1.94
C MET A 31 5.33 -14.96 0.72
N VAL A 32 5.44 -14.11 -0.30
CA VAL A 32 4.64 -14.19 -1.53
C VAL A 32 5.53 -14.20 -2.76
N PRO A 33 5.17 -14.96 -3.82
CA PRO A 33 5.82 -14.84 -5.12
C PRO A 33 5.40 -13.52 -5.79
N VAL A 34 6.38 -12.73 -6.24
CA VAL A 34 6.16 -11.46 -6.94
C VAL A 34 6.77 -11.58 -8.33
N GLN A 35 5.94 -11.36 -9.35
CA GLN A 35 6.40 -11.20 -10.72
C GLN A 35 6.95 -9.78 -10.91
N ILE A 36 8.21 -9.68 -11.30
CA ILE A 36 8.86 -8.42 -11.64
C ILE A 36 8.75 -8.22 -13.15
N GLU A 37 8.15 -7.11 -13.54
CA GLU A 37 8.13 -6.68 -14.93
C GLU A 37 9.55 -6.34 -15.41
N SER A 38 9.98 -6.95 -16.52
CA SER A 38 11.28 -6.67 -17.12
C SER A 38 11.09 -5.70 -18.27
N SER A 39 11.72 -4.53 -18.18
CA SER A 39 11.81 -3.55 -19.28
C SER A 39 12.63 -4.03 -20.49
N SER A 40 13.14 -5.27 -20.48
CA SER A 40 13.97 -5.82 -21.54
C SER A 40 13.12 -6.57 -22.57
N LEU A 41 12.96 -6.01 -23.76
CA LEU A 41 12.33 -6.61 -24.96
C LEU A 41 12.86 -8.02 -25.33
N HIS A 42 13.96 -8.47 -24.71
CA HIS A 42 14.63 -9.75 -24.98
C HIS A 42 14.46 -10.81 -23.89
N ARG A 43 13.71 -10.55 -22.81
CA ARG A 43 13.39 -11.57 -21.80
C ARG A 43 12.02 -12.18 -22.09
N HIS A 44 12.00 -13.38 -22.65
CA HIS A 44 10.78 -14.14 -22.92
C HIS A 44 10.11 -14.74 -21.68
N ARG A 45 10.68 -14.59 -20.48
CA ARG A 45 10.09 -15.12 -19.24
C ARG A 45 10.05 -14.09 -18.12
N PRO A 46 8.92 -13.97 -17.41
CA PRO A 46 8.81 -13.11 -16.23
C PRO A 46 9.79 -13.58 -15.14
N THR A 47 10.43 -12.63 -14.47
CA THR A 47 11.24 -12.93 -13.28
C THR A 47 10.32 -13.01 -12.09
N VAL A 48 10.34 -14.13 -11.36
CA VAL A 48 9.58 -14.28 -10.11
C VAL A 48 10.56 -14.32 -8.94
N VAL A 49 10.32 -13.51 -7.92
CA VAL A 49 11.08 -13.51 -6.66
C VAL A 49 10.14 -13.77 -5.49
N MET A 50 10.64 -14.45 -4.45
CA MET A 50 9.92 -14.53 -3.18
C MET A 50 10.19 -13.26 -2.38
N ALA A 51 9.15 -12.53 -1.99
CA ALA A 51 9.25 -11.30 -1.21
C ALA A 51 8.49 -11.38 0.12
N LEU A 52 9.04 -10.74 1.15
CA LEU A 52 8.37 -10.56 2.44
C LEU A 52 7.42 -9.37 2.32
N THR A 53 6.17 -9.57 2.73
CA THR A 53 5.15 -8.52 2.84
C THR A 53 4.40 -8.65 4.16
N CYS A 54 3.67 -7.60 4.54
CA CYS A 54 2.79 -7.58 5.71
C CYS A 54 1.34 -7.47 5.24
N VAL A 55 0.46 -8.33 5.75
CA VAL A 55 -0.97 -8.35 5.41
C VAL A 55 -1.77 -8.51 6.69
N ALA A 56 -2.77 -7.66 6.91
CA ALA A 56 -3.79 -7.86 7.92
C ALA A 56 -4.87 -8.81 7.36
N ASP A 57 -5.25 -9.82 8.14
CA ASP A 57 -6.36 -10.71 7.79
C ASP A 57 -7.70 -10.13 8.26
N GLU A 58 -8.80 -10.77 7.85
CA GLU A 58 -10.16 -10.35 8.24
C GLU A 58 -10.44 -10.55 9.73
N GLN A 59 -9.57 -11.24 10.47
CA GLN A 59 -9.68 -11.41 11.92
C GLN A 59 -8.99 -10.28 12.69
N ASN A 60 -8.26 -9.38 12.03
CA ASN A 60 -7.70 -8.18 12.64
C ASN A 60 -8.83 -7.28 13.18
N GLU A 61 -8.75 -6.89 14.44
CA GLU A 61 -9.75 -6.04 15.13
C GLU A 61 -9.94 -4.67 14.47
N LEU A 62 -8.97 -4.21 13.68
CA LEU A 62 -9.00 -2.95 12.91
C LEU A 62 -9.58 -3.11 11.50
N TYR A 63 -9.91 -4.33 11.07
CA TYR A 63 -10.50 -4.57 9.75
C TYR A 63 -11.97 -4.14 9.72
N LEU A 64 -12.27 -3.09 8.95
CA LEU A 64 -13.63 -2.54 8.80
C LEU A 64 -14.45 -3.23 7.70
N GLY A 65 -13.84 -4.12 6.92
CA GLY A 65 -14.47 -4.78 5.79
C GLY A 65 -14.62 -3.92 4.54
N PRO A 66 -15.19 -4.49 3.46
CA PRO A 66 -15.57 -3.73 2.27
C PRO A 66 -16.66 -2.70 2.59
N ASP A 67 -16.57 -1.53 1.96
CA ASP A 67 -17.55 -0.46 2.15
C ASP A 67 -17.73 0.37 0.86
N ASP A 68 -18.72 1.26 0.86
CA ASP A 68 -18.99 2.19 -0.22
C ASP A 68 -17.91 3.28 -0.30
N LEU A 69 -17.45 3.59 -1.52
CA LEU A 69 -16.37 4.54 -1.77
C LEU A 69 -16.68 5.95 -1.24
N ILE A 70 -17.94 6.39 -1.27
CA ILE A 70 -18.34 7.71 -0.76
C ILE A 70 -18.27 7.72 0.77
N LYS A 71 -18.70 6.63 1.42
CA LYS A 71 -18.58 6.49 2.87
C LYS A 71 -17.11 6.47 3.30
N MET A 72 -16.28 5.63 2.69
CA MET A 72 -14.83 5.61 2.95
C MET A 72 -14.20 6.98 2.74
N ALA A 73 -14.52 7.68 1.65
CA ALA A 73 -13.98 9.02 1.40
C ALA A 73 -14.32 10.04 2.50
N ARG A 74 -15.54 9.99 3.07
CA ARG A 74 -15.96 10.87 4.18
C ARG A 74 -15.18 10.58 5.46
N GLU A 75 -14.93 9.32 5.76
CA GLU A 75 -14.11 8.92 6.90
C GLU A 75 -12.65 9.34 6.70
N ILE A 76 -12.09 9.10 5.50
CA ILE A 76 -10.70 9.45 5.15
C ILE A 76 -10.44 10.96 5.28
N VAL A 77 -11.36 11.83 4.84
CA VAL A 77 -11.14 13.29 4.92
C VAL A 77 -11.19 13.85 6.35
N THR A 78 -11.88 13.16 7.26
CA THR A 78 -11.98 13.58 8.67
C THR A 78 -10.93 12.91 9.57
N ALA A 79 -10.36 11.79 9.16
CA ALA A 79 -9.38 11.03 9.91
C ALA A 79 -7.97 11.67 9.91
N LYS A 80 -7.31 11.66 11.08
CA LYS A 80 -5.94 12.13 11.27
C LYS A 80 -5.23 11.28 12.34
N GLY A 81 -4.03 10.82 12.03
CA GLY A 81 -3.16 10.09 12.95
C GLY A 81 -1.87 10.84 13.28
N CYS A 82 -0.94 10.15 13.94
CA CYS A 82 0.40 10.66 14.23
C CYS A 82 1.21 11.00 12.96
N ALA A 83 0.91 10.33 11.84
CA ALA A 83 1.53 10.56 10.54
C ALA A 83 0.87 11.68 9.71
N GLY A 84 -0.18 12.33 10.22
CA GLY A 84 -0.89 13.40 9.53
C GLY A 84 -2.31 13.00 9.06
N PRO A 85 -2.93 13.83 8.21
CA PRO A 85 -4.28 13.59 7.69
C PRO A 85 -4.33 12.35 6.78
N ASN A 86 -5.36 11.50 6.93
CA ASN A 86 -5.48 10.28 6.13
C ASN A 86 -5.72 10.60 4.64
N CYS A 87 -6.35 11.73 4.32
CA CYS A 87 -6.49 12.17 2.93
C CYS A 87 -5.13 12.38 2.24
N GLU A 88 -4.09 12.83 2.93
CA GLU A 88 -2.76 12.99 2.31
C GLU A 88 -2.14 11.65 1.95
N TYR A 89 -2.35 10.62 2.77
CA TYR A 89 -1.89 9.26 2.49
C TYR A 89 -2.49 8.74 1.16
N VAL A 90 -3.82 8.79 1.00
CA VAL A 90 -4.50 8.28 -0.20
C VAL A 90 -4.10 9.06 -1.45
N LEU A 91 -4.06 10.39 -1.37
CA LEU A 91 -3.71 11.22 -2.52
C LEU A 91 -2.25 11.02 -2.96
N ASN A 92 -1.33 10.92 -2.00
CA ASN A 92 0.08 10.66 -2.28
C ASN A 92 0.28 9.26 -2.87
N LEU A 93 -0.47 8.25 -2.39
CA LEU A 93 -0.41 6.90 -2.95
C LEU A 93 -0.84 6.89 -4.42
N ALA A 94 -2.00 7.47 -4.74
CA ALA A 94 -2.50 7.53 -6.10
C ALA A 94 -1.56 8.29 -7.05
N GLU A 95 -0.99 9.41 -6.59
CA GLU A 95 -0.02 10.18 -7.37
C GLU A 95 1.26 9.38 -7.64
N ASN A 96 1.80 8.68 -6.64
CA ASN A 96 3.03 7.91 -6.81
C ASN A 96 2.83 6.67 -7.67
N LEU A 97 1.68 5.97 -7.55
CA LEU A 97 1.40 4.82 -8.42
C LEU A 97 1.29 5.25 -9.88
N ARG A 98 0.58 6.34 -10.21
CA ARG A 98 0.55 6.87 -11.59
C ARG A 98 1.92 7.25 -12.14
N LYS A 99 2.85 7.71 -11.30
CA LYS A 99 4.22 8.06 -11.72
C LYS A 99 5.09 6.83 -11.94
N LEU A 100 4.93 5.81 -11.09
CA LEU A 100 5.76 4.61 -11.11
C LEU A 100 5.28 3.57 -12.11
N PHE A 101 3.96 3.48 -12.30
CA PHE A 101 3.28 2.48 -13.12
C PHE A 101 2.20 3.16 -13.97
N PRO A 102 2.59 3.93 -15.01
CA PRO A 102 1.66 4.72 -15.80
C PRO A 102 0.66 3.89 -16.61
N ASP A 103 1.00 2.63 -16.89
CA ASP A 103 0.18 1.70 -17.67
C ASP A 103 -0.69 0.78 -16.77
N ASP A 104 -0.54 0.86 -15.44
CA ASP A 104 -1.34 0.08 -14.49
C ASP A 104 -2.59 0.86 -14.04
N GLU A 105 -3.74 0.18 -14.06
CA GLU A 105 -5.01 0.71 -13.56
C GLU A 105 -5.41 0.04 -12.23
N ASP A 106 -5.44 0.83 -11.15
CA ASP A 106 -6.07 0.46 -9.89
C ASP A 106 -7.39 1.22 -9.75
N ASP A 107 -8.45 0.62 -10.31
CA ASP A 107 -9.80 1.21 -10.34
C ASP A 107 -10.29 1.62 -8.96
N HIS A 108 -10.03 0.80 -7.94
CA HIS A 108 -10.48 1.05 -6.59
C HIS A 108 -9.81 2.30 -6.02
N LEU A 109 -8.48 2.38 -6.11
CA LEU A 109 -7.72 3.51 -5.59
C LEU A 109 -8.07 4.81 -6.32
N PHE A 110 -8.18 4.79 -7.64
CA PHE A 110 -8.43 6.01 -8.42
C PHE A 110 -9.86 6.53 -8.26
N GLN A 111 -10.85 5.65 -8.13
CA GLN A 111 -12.21 6.06 -7.81
C GLN A 111 -12.28 6.61 -6.36
N LEU A 112 -11.62 5.95 -5.40
CA LEU A 112 -11.56 6.43 -4.02
C LEU A 112 -10.89 7.81 -3.94
N GLU A 113 -9.78 8.02 -4.67
CA GLU A 113 -9.10 9.31 -4.76
C GLU A 113 -10.05 10.42 -5.26
N GLN A 114 -10.83 10.16 -6.30
CA GLN A 114 -11.80 11.11 -6.83
C GLN A 114 -12.83 11.49 -5.75
N HIS A 115 -13.37 10.50 -5.03
CA HIS A 115 -14.31 10.75 -3.94
C HIS A 115 -13.67 11.53 -2.78
N VAL A 116 -12.42 11.24 -2.41
CA VAL A 116 -11.67 11.98 -1.39
C VAL A 116 -11.47 13.44 -1.81
N ARG A 117 -11.09 13.71 -3.07
CA ARG A 117 -10.97 15.09 -3.58
C ARG A 117 -12.29 15.84 -3.53
N MET A 118 -13.39 15.20 -3.94
CA MET A 118 -14.71 15.81 -3.90
C MET A 118 -15.20 16.08 -2.47
N ALA A 119 -14.95 15.14 -1.54
CA ALA A 119 -15.29 15.30 -0.14
C ALA A 119 -14.49 16.44 0.52
N LYS A 120 -13.20 16.56 0.20
CA LYS A 120 -12.31 17.61 0.74
C LYS A 120 -12.70 19.03 0.29
N ILE A 121 -13.28 19.20 -0.89
CA ILE A 121 -13.81 20.50 -1.35
C ILE A 121 -15.05 20.93 -0.54
N ARG A 122 -15.80 19.96 -0.02
CA ARG A 122 -17.06 20.18 0.71
C ARG A 122 -16.89 20.25 2.22
N ALA A 123 -15.70 19.97 2.74
CA ALA A 123 -15.34 19.99 4.16
C ALA A 123 -14.71 21.35 4.53
#